data_AF-A0A6P0XZN4-F1
#
_entry.id   AF-A0A6P0XZN4-F1
#
_cell.length_a   1.000
_cell.length_b   1.000
_cell.length_c   1.000
_cell.angle_alpha   90.00
_cell.angle_beta   90.00
_cell.angle_gamma   90.00
#
_symmetry.space_group_name_H-M   'P 1'
#
loop_
_entity.id
_entity.type
_entity.pdbx_description
1 polymer ?
#
loop_
_entity_poly.entity_id
_entity_poly.type
_entity_poly.pdbx_seq_one_letter_code
_entity_poly.pdbx_strand_id
1 'polypeptide(L)'
;EIVFGNVVGSNIANIFLIIGTASLISSPLRIQYELINVDLPLFVGSAFLLGLTVLDNNFSKNEAIICILGYVIYILYSISSGKEEQKLEKDGNGNSNKILPIKQIAILVVSSLFVFLGATYTIESVTKISEILNIAKELIALSAVALGTSLPELIVTISAAKKGHPEIAVGNVLGSNIFNSLMVVGIPGLIGNLVIPEDLIGGGLLVLLAGTIMFFFVTQDKQVTRWEGLIFFLFYGWFIGNIFGLV
;
A
#
# COMPACT_ATOMS: atom_id res chain seq x y z
N GLU A 1 -3.39 -13.80 12.69
CA GLU A 1 -3.45 -12.56 13.51
C GLU A 1 -2.50 -11.47 12.99
N ILE A 2 -1.18 -11.54 13.21
CA ILE A 2 -0.25 -10.45 12.85
C ILE A 2 -0.24 -10.12 11.35
N VAL A 3 -0.25 -11.13 10.47
CA VAL A 3 -0.20 -10.92 9.01
C VAL A 3 -1.35 -10.05 8.51
N PHE A 4 -2.57 -10.42 8.89
CA PHE A 4 -3.79 -9.72 8.48
C PHE A 4 -3.91 -8.34 9.12
N GLY A 5 -3.57 -8.21 10.41
CA GLY A 5 -3.49 -6.91 11.09
C GLY A 5 -2.53 -5.95 10.39
N ASN A 6 -1.33 -6.43 10.07
CA ASN A 6 -0.34 -5.66 9.33
C ASN A 6 -0.83 -5.28 7.93
N VAL A 7 -1.40 -6.21 7.15
CA VAL A 7 -1.87 -5.91 5.78
C VAL A 7 -2.97 -4.85 5.78
N VAL A 8 -3.98 -5.00 6.63
CA VAL A 8 -5.07 -4.04 6.73
C VAL A 8 -4.53 -2.68 7.20
N GLY A 9 -3.71 -2.67 8.25
CA GLY A 9 -3.14 -1.44 8.80
C GLY A 9 -2.24 -0.71 7.80
N SER A 10 -1.36 -1.43 7.11
CA SER A 10 -0.45 -0.86 6.10
C SER A 10 -1.24 -0.29 4.93
N ASN A 11 -2.31 -0.95 4.49
CA ASN A 11 -3.15 -0.41 3.42
C ASN A 11 -3.89 0.87 3.85
N ILE A 12 -4.41 0.91 5.07
CA ILE A 12 -5.03 2.10 5.65
C ILE A 12 -4.00 3.23 5.78
N ALA A 13 -2.79 2.94 6.26
CA ALA A 13 -1.70 3.91 6.34
C ALA A 13 -1.31 4.43 4.95
N ASN A 14 -1.21 3.56 3.96
CA ASN A 14 -0.89 3.95 2.59
C ASN A 14 -1.96 4.89 2.00
N ILE A 15 -3.24 4.61 2.19
CA ILE A 15 -4.34 5.45 1.69
C ILE A 15 -4.39 6.78 2.43
N PHE A 16 -4.42 6.75 3.77
CA PHE A 16 -4.77 7.94 4.54
C PHE A 16 -3.54 8.73 5.00
N LEU A 17 -2.50 8.06 5.50
CA LEU A 17 -1.29 8.72 5.95
C LEU A 17 -0.38 9.09 4.77
N ILE A 18 -0.05 8.15 3.89
CA ILE A 18 0.96 8.40 2.85
C ILE A 18 0.45 9.37 1.79
N ILE A 19 -0.72 9.13 1.19
CA ILE A 19 -1.31 10.08 0.23
C ILE A 19 -1.62 11.41 0.92
N GLY A 20 -2.16 11.37 2.15
CA GLY A 20 -2.50 12.55 2.91
C GLY A 20 -1.28 13.45 3.14
N THR A 21 -0.21 12.90 3.69
CA THR A 21 1.05 13.63 3.92
C THR A 21 1.72 14.06 2.62
N ALA A 22 1.76 13.20 1.59
CA ALA A 22 2.35 13.55 0.31
C ALA A 22 1.64 14.75 -0.33
N SER A 23 0.30 14.71 -0.41
CA SER A 23 -0.49 15.81 -0.95
C SER A 23 -0.33 17.11 -0.15
N LEU A 24 -0.29 17.04 1.18
CA LEU A 24 -0.08 18.21 2.05
C LEU A 24 1.28 18.88 1.84
N ILE A 25 2.33 18.09 1.63
CA ILE A 25 3.71 18.57 1.60
C ILE A 25 4.16 18.96 0.18
N SER A 26 3.51 18.44 -0.87
CA SER A 26 3.85 18.72 -2.27
C SER A 26 2.83 19.61 -2.99
N SER A 27 3.01 19.77 -4.30
CA SER A 27 1.95 20.18 -5.21
C SER A 27 0.84 19.11 -5.26
N PRO A 28 -0.40 19.44 -5.69
CA PRO A 28 -1.46 18.47 -5.88
C PRO A 28 -0.97 17.24 -6.67
N LEU A 29 -1.33 16.04 -6.19
CA LEU A 29 -0.85 14.80 -6.80
C LEU A 29 -1.66 14.53 -8.06
N ARG A 30 -1.14 14.94 -9.22
CA ARG A 30 -1.76 14.65 -10.52
C ARG A 30 -1.60 13.18 -10.87
N ILE A 31 -2.67 12.58 -11.35
CA ILE A 31 -2.77 11.15 -11.64
C ILE A 31 -2.82 10.95 -13.15
N GLN A 32 -1.99 10.04 -13.66
CA GLN A 32 -1.97 9.68 -15.08
C GLN A 32 -3.13 8.75 -15.45
N TYR A 33 -3.45 8.68 -16.75
CA TYR A 33 -4.56 7.90 -17.25
C TYR A 33 -4.38 6.40 -16.98
N GLU A 34 -3.16 5.86 -17.09
CA GLU A 34 -2.88 4.44 -16.84
C GLU A 34 -3.23 4.04 -15.40
N LEU A 35 -2.78 4.83 -14.42
CA LEU A 35 -3.10 4.62 -13.00
C LEU A 35 -4.61 4.53 -12.74
N ILE A 36 -5.42 5.33 -13.43
CA ILE A 36 -6.87 5.37 -13.23
C ILE A 36 -7.58 4.19 -13.88
N ASN A 37 -7.11 3.71 -15.03
CA ASN A 37 -7.81 2.66 -15.78
C ASN A 37 -7.32 1.26 -15.47
N VAL A 38 -6.07 1.13 -15.01
CA VAL A 38 -5.43 -0.16 -14.74
C VAL A 38 -5.30 -0.37 -13.23
N ASP A 39 -4.55 0.50 -12.56
CA ASP A 39 -4.18 0.26 -11.16
C ASP A 39 -5.35 0.51 -10.20
N LEU A 40 -6.14 1.56 -10.43
CA LEU A 40 -7.25 1.92 -9.54
C LEU A 40 -8.36 0.85 -9.47
N PRO A 41 -8.87 0.28 -10.59
CA PRO A 41 -9.84 -0.80 -10.53
C PRO A 41 -9.28 -2.06 -9.86
N LEU A 42 -7.99 -2.38 -10.08
CA LEU A 42 -7.34 -3.53 -9.47
C LEU A 42 -7.07 -3.32 -7.98
N PHE A 43 -6.75 -2.09 -7.57
CA PHE A 43 -6.69 -1.69 -6.17
C PHE A 43 -8.04 -1.92 -5.48
N VAL A 44 -9.13 -1.40 -6.06
CA VAL A 44 -10.49 -1.64 -5.53
C VAL A 44 -10.79 -3.13 -5.49
N GLY A 45 -10.58 -3.85 -6.59
CA GLY A 45 -10.82 -5.29 -6.68
C GLY A 45 -10.04 -6.11 -5.65
N SER A 46 -8.76 -5.77 -5.41
CA SER A 46 -7.91 -6.45 -4.42
C SER A 46 -8.37 -6.20 -2.98
N ALA A 47 -8.83 -4.99 -2.65
CA ALA A 47 -9.35 -4.68 -1.32
C ALA A 47 -10.68 -5.40 -1.05
N PHE A 48 -11.57 -5.45 -2.04
CA PHE A 48 -12.83 -6.21 -1.93
C PHE A 48 -12.57 -7.72 -1.87
N LEU A 49 -11.64 -8.25 -2.66
CA LEU A 49 -11.24 -9.66 -2.58
C LEU A 49 -10.73 -9.99 -1.18
N LEU A 50 -9.84 -9.15 -0.62
CA LEU A 50 -9.36 -9.30 0.76
C LEU A 50 -10.53 -9.32 1.74
N GLY A 51 -11.50 -8.42 1.59
CA GLY A 51 -12.70 -8.39 2.44
C GLY A 51 -13.55 -9.66 2.35
N LEU A 52 -13.66 -10.28 1.17
CA LEU A 52 -14.35 -11.56 1.01
C LEU A 52 -13.63 -12.71 1.71
N THR A 53 -12.30 -12.74 1.64
CA THR A 53 -11.48 -13.80 2.26
C THR A 53 -11.42 -13.75 3.79
N VAL A 54 -12.09 -12.75 4.38
CA VAL A 54 -12.14 -12.55 5.83
C VAL A 54 -13.48 -13.01 6.42
N LEU A 55 -14.51 -13.27 5.60
CA LEU A 55 -15.88 -13.51 6.03
C LEU A 55 -16.08 -14.81 6.84
N ASP A 56 -15.26 -15.83 6.60
CA ASP A 56 -15.33 -17.12 7.28
C ASP A 56 -14.34 -17.24 8.46
N ASN A 57 -13.68 -16.14 8.82
CA ASN A 57 -12.65 -16.01 9.86
C ASN A 57 -11.39 -16.88 9.62
N ASN A 58 -11.24 -17.52 8.46
CA ASN A 58 -10.17 -18.48 8.22
C ASN A 58 -9.65 -18.43 6.80
N PHE A 59 -8.45 -17.85 6.64
CA PHE A 59 -7.82 -17.80 5.34
C PHE A 59 -7.21 -19.15 4.95
N SER A 60 -7.82 -19.76 3.95
CA SER A 60 -7.46 -21.06 3.42
C SER A 60 -6.36 -21.00 2.35
N LYS A 61 -5.73 -22.15 2.10
CA LYS A 61 -4.76 -22.31 0.99
C LYS A 61 -5.36 -21.99 -0.38
N ASN A 62 -6.66 -22.24 -0.57
CA ASN A 62 -7.32 -21.97 -1.85
C ASN A 62 -7.43 -20.47 -2.10
N GLU A 63 -7.77 -19.68 -1.08
CA GLU A 63 -7.81 -18.23 -1.15
C GLU A 63 -6.41 -17.64 -1.36
N ALA A 64 -5.39 -18.23 -0.71
CA ALA A 64 -4.00 -17.88 -0.94
C ALA A 64 -3.58 -18.03 -2.42
N ILE A 65 -3.97 -19.14 -3.06
CA ILE A 65 -3.73 -19.37 -4.49
C ILE A 65 -4.45 -18.33 -5.34
N ILE A 66 -5.72 -18.03 -5.04
CA ILE A 66 -6.52 -17.03 -5.76
C ILE A 66 -5.86 -15.65 -5.67
N CYS A 67 -5.41 -15.24 -4.48
CA CYS A 67 -4.74 -13.95 -4.29
C CYS A 67 -3.43 -13.86 -5.08
N ILE A 68 -2.59 -14.90 -5.04
CA ILE A 68 -1.33 -14.93 -5.80
C ILE A 68 -1.58 -14.91 -7.30
N LEU A 69 -2.54 -15.70 -7.79
CA LEU A 69 -2.94 -15.68 -9.20
C LEU A 69 -3.46 -14.30 -9.61
N GLY A 70 -4.28 -13.67 -8.77
CA GLY A 70 -4.75 -12.30 -8.97
C GLY A 70 -3.59 -11.31 -9.13
N TYR A 71 -2.55 -11.43 -8.30
CA TYR A 71 -1.36 -10.58 -8.41
C TYR A 71 -0.56 -10.83 -9.69
N VAL A 72 -0.43 -12.10 -10.10
CA VAL A 72 0.23 -12.44 -11.37
C VAL A 72 -0.54 -11.85 -12.55
N ILE A 73 -1.87 -11.95 -12.55
CA ILE A 73 -2.73 -11.35 -13.58
C ILE A 73 -2.54 -9.82 -13.60
N TYR A 74 -2.51 -9.17 -12.43
CA TYR A 74 -2.22 -7.74 -12.32
C TYR A 74 -0.88 -7.37 -12.96
N ILE A 75 0.20 -8.08 -12.62
CA ILE A 75 1.53 -7.80 -13.18
C ILE A 75 1.56 -7.99 -14.70
N LEU A 76 0.93 -9.06 -15.20
CA LEU A 76 0.86 -9.31 -16.64
C LEU A 76 0.08 -8.21 -17.37
N TYR A 77 -1.04 -7.77 -16.80
CA TYR A 77 -1.87 -6.72 -17.37
C TYR A 77 -1.17 -5.35 -17.33
N SER A 78 -0.63 -4.96 -16.16
CA SER A 78 0.12 -3.72 -15.97
C SER A 78 1.33 -3.61 -16.91
N ILE A 79 2.12 -4.68 -17.08
CA ILE A 79 3.25 -4.70 -18.03
C ILE A 79 2.76 -4.62 -19.48
N SER A 80 1.59 -5.18 -19.81
CA SER A 80 1.04 -5.13 -21.16
C SER A 80 0.56 -3.72 -21.51
N SER A 81 -0.13 -3.06 -20.58
CA SER A 81 -0.63 -1.69 -20.74
C SER A 81 0.51 -0.68 -20.88
N GLY A 82 1.54 -0.75 -20.02
CA GLY A 82 2.66 0.19 -20.08
C GLY A 82 3.54 0.06 -21.33
N LYS A 83 3.48 -1.08 -22.03
CA LYS A 83 4.19 -1.29 -23.31
C LYS A 83 3.52 -0.59 -24.48
N GLU A 84 2.21 -0.38 -24.46
CA GLU A 84 1.50 0.35 -25.54
C GLU A 84 1.87 1.84 -25.52
N GLU A 85 1.99 2.42 -24.33
CA GLU A 85 2.34 3.84 -24.16
C GLU A 85 3.81 4.11 -24.51
N GLN A 86 4.74 3.24 -24.10
CA GLN A 86 6.15 3.33 -24.52
C GLN A 86 6.37 3.14 -26.03
N LYS A 87 5.49 2.40 -26.73
CA LYS A 87 5.55 2.26 -28.19
C LYS A 87 5.12 3.54 -28.89
N LEU A 88 4.06 4.18 -28.39
CA LEU A 88 3.58 5.48 -28.90
C LEU A 88 4.64 6.59 -28.72
N GLU A 89 5.40 6.58 -27.62
CA GLU A 89 6.52 7.52 -27.42
C GLU A 89 7.78 7.18 -28.25
N LYS A 90 8.07 5.89 -28.46
CA LYS A 90 9.25 5.44 -29.22
C LYS A 90 9.13 5.64 -30.74
N ASP A 91 7.92 5.67 -31.29
CA ASP A 91 7.71 5.98 -32.71
C ASP A 91 8.01 7.46 -33.06
N GLY A 92 8.21 8.33 -32.06
CA GLY A 92 8.59 9.74 -32.25
C GLY A 92 10.06 10.08 -31.97
N ASN A 93 10.83 9.20 -31.30
CA ASN A 93 12.21 9.50 -30.95
C ASN A 93 13.08 8.23 -30.95
N GLY A 94 14.10 8.23 -31.81
CA GLY A 94 14.89 7.06 -32.18
C GLY A 94 15.54 6.30 -31.01
N ASN A 95 15.76 5.01 -31.29
CA ASN A 95 16.47 4.00 -30.48
C ASN A 95 17.44 4.57 -29.43
N SER A 96 17.01 4.57 -28.18
CA SER A 96 17.89 4.69 -27.02
C SER A 96 18.07 3.30 -26.41
N ASN A 97 19.03 2.52 -26.92
CA ASN A 97 19.60 1.38 -26.21
C ASN A 97 20.46 1.92 -25.05
N LYS A 98 19.82 2.41 -23.99
CA LYS A 98 20.52 2.75 -22.75
C LYS A 98 20.77 1.47 -21.97
N ILE A 99 22.00 0.97 -22.03
CA ILE A 99 22.50 0.00 -21.06
C ILE A 99 22.28 0.62 -19.68
N LEU A 100 21.57 -0.08 -18.79
CA LEU A 100 21.32 0.40 -17.43
C LEU A 100 22.68 0.65 -16.75
N PRO A 101 22.99 1.89 -16.35
CA PRO A 101 24.29 2.19 -15.78
C PRO A 101 24.42 1.47 -14.45
N ILE A 102 25.48 0.67 -14.29
CA ILE A 102 25.80 -0.11 -13.08
C ILE A 102 25.67 0.72 -11.79
N LYS A 103 26.01 2.02 -11.86
CA LYS A 103 25.85 2.96 -10.75
C LYS A 103 24.40 3.07 -10.26
N GLN A 104 23.41 3.13 -11.16
CA GLN A 104 21.99 3.22 -10.78
C GLN A 104 21.50 1.92 -10.16
N ILE A 105 21.90 0.76 -10.71
CA ILE A 105 21.58 -0.55 -10.14
C ILE A 105 22.19 -0.67 -8.74
N ALA A 106 23.46 -0.28 -8.57
CA ALA A 106 24.12 -0.29 -7.26
C ALA A 106 23.42 0.62 -6.26
N ILE A 107 23.04 1.85 -6.65
CA ILE A 107 22.28 2.76 -5.80
C ILE A 107 20.95 2.12 -5.38
N LEU A 108 20.19 1.54 -6.32
CA LEU A 108 18.91 0.91 -6.05
C LEU A 108 19.02 -0.24 -5.05
N VAL A 109 20.00 -1.13 -5.24
CA VAL A 109 20.23 -2.28 -4.35
C VAL A 109 20.63 -1.80 -2.95
N VAL A 110 21.58 -0.87 -2.87
CA VAL A 110 22.04 -0.33 -1.58
C VAL A 110 20.92 0.42 -0.86
N SER A 111 20.16 1.28 -1.56
CA SER A 111 19.05 2.01 -0.93
C SER A 111 17.97 1.06 -0.42
N SER A 112 17.61 0.04 -1.20
CA SER A 112 16.61 -0.96 -0.79
C SER A 112 17.07 -1.73 0.45
N LEU A 113 18.35 -2.08 0.55
CA LEU A 113 18.92 -2.72 1.73
C LEU A 113 18.82 -1.84 2.99
N PHE A 114 19.20 -0.57 2.90
CA PHE A 114 19.11 0.35 4.04
C PHE A 114 17.66 0.58 4.50
N VAL A 115 16.74 0.69 3.55
CA VAL A 115 15.31 0.82 3.83
C VAL A 115 14.77 -0.43 4.53
N PHE A 116 15.13 -1.62 4.04
CA PHE A 116 14.76 -2.90 4.66
C PHE A 116 15.30 -3.02 6.10
N LEU A 117 16.57 -2.69 6.32
CA LEU A 117 17.17 -2.73 7.65
C LEU A 117 16.49 -1.73 8.59
N GLY A 118 16.26 -0.50 8.13
CA GLY A 118 15.57 0.53 8.91
C GLY A 118 14.18 0.08 9.37
N ALA A 119 13.36 -0.41 8.44
CA ALA A 119 12.03 -0.93 8.76
C ALA A 119 12.10 -2.10 9.77
N THR A 120 13.04 -3.03 9.57
CA THR A 120 13.22 -4.20 10.47
C THR A 120 13.52 -3.77 11.90
N TYR A 121 14.50 -2.89 12.11
CA TYR A 121 14.86 -2.41 13.45
C TYR A 121 13.74 -1.59 14.08
N THR A 122 12.99 -0.80 13.30
CA THR A 122 11.84 -0.07 13.81
C THR A 122 10.74 -1.01 14.28
N ILE A 123 10.37 -2.01 13.48
CA ILE A 123 9.32 -2.98 13.84
C ILE A 123 9.73 -3.77 15.10
N GLU A 124 10.98 -4.23 15.18
CA GLU A 124 11.48 -4.95 16.36
C GLU A 124 11.42 -4.08 17.62
N SER A 125 11.85 -2.83 17.52
CA SER A 125 11.84 -1.88 18.65
C SER A 125 10.43 -1.55 19.11
N VAL A 126 9.52 -1.29 18.16
CA VAL A 126 8.10 -1.01 18.44
C VAL A 126 7.43 -2.21 19.11
N THR A 127 7.68 -3.42 18.63
CA THR A 127 7.12 -4.65 19.20
C THR A 127 7.60 -4.84 20.64
N LYS A 128 8.90 -4.67 20.90
CA LYS A 128 9.46 -4.74 22.26
C LYS A 128 8.86 -3.69 23.20
N ILE A 129 8.71 -2.45 22.74
CA ILE A 129 8.07 -1.39 23.54
C ILE A 129 6.62 -1.77 23.86
N SER A 130 5.91 -2.33 22.89
CA SER A 130 4.50 -2.73 23.09
C SER A 130 4.32 -3.86 24.08
N GLU A 131 5.25 -4.83 24.11
CA GLU A 131 5.25 -5.93 25.06
C GLU A 131 5.44 -5.41 26.49
N ILE A 132 6.34 -4.42 26.67
CA ILE A 132 6.56 -3.75 27.96
C ILE A 132 5.29 -3.00 28.40
N LEU A 133 4.58 -2.37 27.47
CA LEU A 133 3.35 -1.62 27.74
C LEU A 133 2.08 -2.49 27.84
N ASN A 134 2.18 -3.82 27.67
CA ASN A 134 1.06 -4.77 27.67
C ASN A 134 -0.08 -4.40 26.71
N ILE A 135 0.26 -3.90 25.52
CA ILE A 135 -0.72 -3.57 24.48
C ILE A 135 -1.10 -4.86 23.73
N ALA A 136 -2.39 -5.02 23.38
CA ALA A 136 -2.88 -6.16 22.61
C ALA A 136 -2.17 -6.29 21.25
N LYS A 137 -1.83 -7.52 20.86
CA LYS A 137 -0.98 -7.82 19.68
C LYS A 137 -1.65 -7.37 18.38
N GLU A 138 -2.97 -7.46 18.32
CA GLU A 138 -3.81 -7.10 17.19
C GLU A 138 -3.77 -5.59 16.95
N LEU A 139 -3.89 -4.79 18.02
CA LEU A 139 -3.79 -3.33 17.94
C LEU A 139 -2.40 -2.89 17.48
N ILE A 140 -1.35 -3.55 17.98
CA ILE A 140 0.04 -3.31 17.55
C ILE A 140 0.26 -3.69 16.09
N ALA A 141 -0.29 -4.81 15.64
CA ALA A 141 -0.22 -5.25 14.25
C ALA A 141 -0.91 -4.23 13.32
N LEU A 142 -2.09 -3.75 13.70
CA LEU A 142 -2.90 -2.81 12.92
C LEU A 142 -2.35 -1.37 12.91
N SER A 143 -1.58 -0.99 13.94
CA SER A 143 -1.06 0.37 14.09
C SER A 143 0.46 0.43 13.87
N ALA A 144 1.24 0.07 14.88
CA ALA A 144 2.64 0.42 14.97
C ALA A 144 3.53 -0.48 14.08
N VAL A 145 3.19 -1.76 13.92
CA VAL A 145 3.85 -2.67 12.97
C VAL A 145 3.50 -2.27 11.53
N ALA A 146 2.21 -2.07 11.25
CA ALA A 146 1.71 -1.56 9.97
C ALA A 146 2.36 -0.23 9.56
N LEU A 147 2.50 0.71 10.51
CA LEU A 147 3.22 1.96 10.30
C LEU A 147 4.68 1.69 9.97
N GLY A 148 5.36 0.85 10.75
CA GLY A 148 6.77 0.53 10.58
C GLY A 148 7.07 -0.12 9.22
N THR A 149 6.20 -1.01 8.75
CA THR A 149 6.31 -1.64 7.42
C THR A 149 5.98 -0.68 6.29
N SER A 150 5.14 0.34 6.52
CA SER A 150 4.77 1.40 5.55
C SER A 150 5.72 2.63 5.55
N LEU A 151 6.69 2.70 6.46
CA LEU A 151 7.69 3.80 6.48
C LEU A 151 8.51 3.90 5.18
N PRO A 152 9.03 2.78 4.61
CA PRO A 152 9.67 2.79 3.30
C PRO A 152 8.84 3.52 2.23
N GLU A 153 7.57 3.15 2.12
CA GLU A 153 6.62 3.66 1.15
C GLU A 153 6.36 5.15 1.40
N LEU A 154 6.19 5.54 2.67
CA LEU A 154 5.99 6.94 3.05
C LEU A 154 7.15 7.81 2.56
N ILE A 155 8.39 7.37 2.80
CA ILE A 155 9.59 8.12 2.39
C ILE A 155 9.74 8.17 0.87
N VAL A 156 9.53 7.04 0.17
CA VAL A 156 9.59 6.97 -1.29
C VAL A 156 8.53 7.88 -1.91
N THR A 157 7.28 7.78 -1.46
CA THR A 157 6.16 8.56 -1.97
C THR A 157 6.33 10.06 -1.72
N ILE A 158 6.71 10.48 -0.51
CA ILE A 158 6.98 11.91 -0.22
C ILE A 158 8.15 12.42 -1.06
N SER A 159 9.22 11.63 -1.22
CA SER A 159 10.40 12.01 -2.01
C SER A 159 10.04 12.20 -3.49
N ALA A 160 9.25 11.29 -4.06
CA ALA A 160 8.76 11.38 -5.44
C ALA A 160 7.85 12.60 -5.63
N ALA A 161 6.89 12.81 -4.72
CA ALA A 161 5.96 13.93 -4.76
C ALA A 161 6.69 15.29 -4.68
N LYS A 162 7.68 15.42 -3.78
CA LYS A 162 8.52 16.63 -3.65
C LYS A 162 9.38 16.91 -4.88
N LYS A 163 9.79 15.87 -5.62
CA LYS A 163 10.59 16.00 -6.85
C LYS A 163 9.75 16.31 -8.08
N GLY A 164 8.43 16.49 -7.94
CA GLY A 164 7.55 16.77 -9.06
C GLY A 164 7.19 15.52 -9.87
N HIS A 165 7.24 14.33 -9.24
CA HIS A 165 6.81 13.06 -9.83
C HIS A 165 5.59 12.49 -9.08
N PRO A 166 4.43 13.18 -9.11
CA PRO A 166 3.22 12.74 -8.41
C PRO A 166 2.69 11.39 -8.93
N GLU A 167 2.92 11.06 -10.20
CA GLU A 167 2.58 9.77 -10.79
C GLU A 167 3.28 8.60 -10.09
N ILE A 168 4.58 8.76 -9.77
CA ILE A 168 5.36 7.75 -9.05
C ILE A 168 4.87 7.66 -7.60
N ALA A 169 4.53 8.80 -6.99
CA ALA A 169 4.01 8.86 -5.63
C ALA A 169 2.69 8.07 -5.47
N VAL A 170 1.73 8.28 -6.37
CA VAL A 170 0.44 7.58 -6.34
C VAL A 170 0.58 6.12 -6.77
N GLY A 171 1.41 5.84 -7.79
CA GLY A 171 1.64 4.48 -8.27
C GLY A 171 2.29 3.60 -7.21
N ASN A 172 3.21 4.15 -6.40
CA ASN A 172 3.79 3.47 -5.25
C ASN A 172 2.71 3.05 -4.24
N VAL A 173 1.76 3.94 -3.92
CA VAL A 173 0.68 3.64 -2.97
C VAL A 173 -0.28 2.58 -3.51
N LEU A 174 -0.73 2.72 -4.75
CA LEU A 174 -1.64 1.76 -5.39
C LEU A 174 -1.00 0.38 -5.50
N GLY A 175 0.23 0.31 -6.03
CA GLY A 175 0.98 -0.92 -6.18
C GLY A 175 1.24 -1.61 -4.84
N SER A 176 1.65 -0.87 -3.80
CA SER A 176 1.87 -1.43 -2.47
C SER A 176 0.58 -1.97 -1.85
N ASN A 177 -0.57 -1.30 -2.03
CA ASN A 177 -1.85 -1.80 -1.53
C ASN A 177 -2.31 -3.08 -2.23
N ILE A 178 -2.14 -3.15 -3.55
CA ILE A 178 -2.43 -4.37 -4.33
C ILE A 178 -1.51 -5.51 -3.88
N PHE A 179 -0.21 -5.23 -3.74
CA PHE A 179 0.77 -6.21 -3.28
C PHE A 179 0.45 -6.73 -1.87
N ASN A 180 0.12 -5.84 -0.94
CA ASN A 180 -0.26 -6.21 0.42
C ASN A 180 -1.51 -7.08 0.46
N SER A 181 -2.56 -6.68 -0.28
CA SER A 181 -3.85 -7.37 -0.31
C SER A 181 -3.78 -8.74 -0.96
N LEU A 182 -2.81 -8.98 -1.85
CA LEU A 182 -2.71 -10.21 -2.62
C LEU A 182 -1.52 -11.08 -2.21
N MET A 183 -0.30 -10.53 -2.21
CA MET A 183 0.93 -11.28 -1.99
C MET A 183 1.27 -11.42 -0.51
N VAL A 184 1.11 -10.36 0.29
CA VAL A 184 1.52 -10.39 1.71
C VAL A 184 0.60 -11.30 2.54
N VAL A 185 -0.68 -11.41 2.20
CA VAL A 185 -1.57 -12.46 2.75
C VAL A 185 -1.42 -13.81 2.04
N GLY A 186 -1.22 -13.80 0.72
CA GLY A 186 -1.17 -15.01 -0.10
C GLY A 186 0.02 -15.90 0.20
N ILE A 187 1.24 -15.36 0.30
CA ILE A 187 2.44 -16.17 0.54
C ILE A 187 2.35 -16.92 1.88
N PRO A 188 2.07 -16.26 3.03
CA PRO A 188 1.91 -16.97 4.30
C PRO A 188 0.74 -17.95 4.30
N GLY A 189 -0.36 -17.62 3.60
CA GLY A 189 -1.53 -18.51 3.46
C GLY A 189 -1.25 -19.82 2.70
N LEU A 190 -0.22 -19.87 1.85
CA LEU A 190 0.24 -21.12 1.24
C LEU A 190 0.94 -22.04 2.26
N ILE A 191 1.66 -21.42 3.22
CA ILE A 191 2.46 -22.13 4.22
C ILE A 191 1.54 -22.70 5.30
N GLY A 192 0.54 -21.95 5.74
CA GLY A 192 -0.42 -22.39 6.76
C GLY A 192 -1.71 -21.58 6.76
N ASN A 193 -2.76 -22.15 7.38
CA ASN A 193 -4.03 -21.44 7.54
C ASN A 193 -3.84 -20.25 8.49
N LEU A 194 -4.38 -19.10 8.11
CA LEU A 194 -4.28 -17.88 8.92
C LEU A 194 -5.62 -17.62 9.61
N VAL A 195 -5.59 -17.60 10.94
CA VAL A 195 -6.74 -17.20 11.76
C VAL A 195 -6.85 -15.69 11.76
N ILE A 196 -8.07 -15.21 11.52
CA ILE A 196 -8.38 -13.78 11.39
C ILE A 196 -9.06 -13.30 12.69
N PRO A 197 -8.49 -12.31 13.40
CA PRO A 197 -9.08 -11.79 14.63
C PRO A 197 -10.41 -11.08 14.35
N GLU A 198 -11.42 -11.27 15.20
CA GLU A 198 -12.74 -10.64 15.05
C GLU A 198 -12.68 -9.10 15.06
N ASP A 199 -11.82 -8.52 15.91
CA ASP A 199 -11.61 -7.07 16.01
C ASP A 199 -11.09 -6.45 14.70
N LEU A 200 -10.35 -7.23 13.91
CA LEU A 200 -9.87 -6.80 12.60
C LEU A 200 -11.02 -6.63 11.59
N ILE A 201 -12.00 -7.54 11.67
CA ILE A 201 -13.15 -7.61 10.77
C ILE A 201 -14.10 -6.45 11.03
N GLY A 202 -14.34 -6.14 12.32
CA GLY A 202 -15.27 -5.10 12.72
C GLY A 202 -14.77 -3.67 12.52
N GLY A 203 -13.47 -3.42 12.72
CA GLY A 203 -12.91 -2.05 12.67
C GLY A 203 -12.00 -1.80 11.46
N GLY A 204 -10.89 -2.53 11.39
CA GLY A 204 -9.85 -2.30 10.39
C GLY A 204 -10.34 -2.51 8.96
N LEU A 205 -11.01 -3.64 8.69
CA LEU A 205 -11.47 -3.96 7.34
C LEU A 205 -12.50 -2.95 6.81
N LEU A 206 -13.43 -2.49 7.66
CA LEU A 206 -14.40 -1.47 7.27
C LEU A 206 -13.72 -0.15 6.91
N VAL A 207 -12.73 0.27 7.71
CA VAL A 207 -11.94 1.49 7.42
C VAL A 207 -11.15 1.35 6.14
N LEU A 208 -10.57 0.17 5.88
CA LEU A 208 -9.88 -0.12 4.62
C LEU A 208 -10.83 0.01 3.43
N LEU A 209 -11.99 -0.68 3.44
CA LEU A 209 -12.94 -0.64 2.34
C LEU A 209 -13.51 0.76 2.12
N ALA A 210 -13.86 1.47 3.20
CA ALA A 210 -14.30 2.86 3.14
C ALA A 210 -13.21 3.78 2.57
N GLY A 211 -11.96 3.60 2.99
CA GLY A 211 -10.80 4.32 2.46
C GLY A 211 -10.54 4.05 0.99
N THR A 212 -10.65 2.80 0.56
CA THR A 212 -10.54 2.40 -0.85
C THR A 212 -11.61 3.08 -1.70
N ILE A 213 -12.87 3.09 -1.25
CA ILE A 213 -13.97 3.75 -1.95
C ILE A 213 -13.77 5.27 -1.97
N MET A 214 -13.37 5.86 -0.85
CA MET A 214 -13.09 7.29 -0.75
C MET A 214 -11.96 7.70 -1.69
N PHE A 215 -10.88 6.92 -1.73
CA PHE A 215 -9.76 7.12 -2.65
C PHE A 215 -10.20 7.00 -4.11
N PHE A 216 -11.05 6.01 -4.43
CA PHE A 216 -11.63 5.89 -5.77
C PHE A 216 -12.36 7.17 -6.20
N PHE A 217 -13.20 7.75 -5.33
CA PHE A 217 -13.93 8.97 -5.67
C PHE A 217 -13.04 10.21 -5.79
N VAL A 218 -12.10 10.39 -4.86
CA VAL A 218 -11.16 11.52 -4.88
C VAL A 218 -10.31 11.51 -6.14
N THR A 219 -9.96 10.34 -6.66
CA THR A 219 -9.08 10.25 -7.84
C THR A 219 -9.80 10.42 -9.19
N GLN A 220 -11.13 10.60 -9.22
CA GLN A 220 -11.90 10.72 -10.47
C GLN A 220 -11.63 12.02 -11.24
N ASP A 221 -11.30 13.11 -10.54
CA ASP A 221 -10.90 14.38 -11.16
C ASP A 221 -9.42 14.38 -11.61
N LYS A 222 -8.75 13.22 -11.51
CA LYS A 222 -7.35 12.97 -11.87
C LYS A 222 -6.33 13.74 -11.04
N GLN A 223 -6.70 14.18 -9.85
CA GLN A 223 -5.80 14.85 -8.93
C GLN A 223 -6.17 14.56 -7.48
N VAL A 224 -5.18 14.57 -6.59
CA VAL A 224 -5.45 14.65 -5.15
C VAL A 224 -5.04 16.03 -4.69
N THR A 225 -6.02 16.84 -4.30
CA THR A 225 -5.81 18.18 -3.79
C THR A 225 -5.27 18.17 -2.36
N ARG A 226 -4.73 19.31 -1.93
CA ARG A 226 -4.25 19.48 -0.54
C ARG A 226 -5.36 19.32 0.50
N TRP A 227 -6.58 19.71 0.15
CA TRP A 227 -7.74 19.59 1.05
C TRP A 227 -8.17 18.15 1.22
N GLU A 228 -8.21 17.36 0.14
CA GLU A 228 -8.46 15.91 0.23
C GLU A 228 -7.34 15.22 0.99
N GLY A 229 -6.09 15.62 0.77
CA GLY A 229 -4.94 15.15 1.52
C GLY A 229 -5.04 15.46 3.03
N LEU A 230 -5.53 16.65 3.39
CA LEU A 230 -5.79 17.02 4.78
C LEU A 230 -6.87 16.12 5.40
N ILE A 231 -7.97 15.88 4.68
CA ILE A 231 -9.05 15.01 5.15
C ILE A 231 -8.52 13.59 5.39
N PHE A 232 -7.74 13.04 4.46
CA PHE A 232 -7.13 11.72 4.61
C PHE A 232 -6.19 11.67 5.82
N PHE A 233 -5.32 12.67 5.99
CA PHE A 233 -4.40 12.74 7.13
C PHE A 233 -5.13 12.81 8.47
N LEU A 234 -6.18 13.62 8.57
CA LEU A 234 -7.00 13.72 9.79
C LEU A 234 -7.77 12.42 10.06
N PHE A 235 -8.28 11.77 9.01
CA PHE A 235 -8.98 10.49 9.15
C PHE A 235 -8.05 9.39 9.63
N TYR A 236 -6.78 9.38 9.19
CA TYR A 236 -5.77 8.49 9.76
C TYR A 236 -5.53 8.74 11.25
N GLY A 237 -5.44 10.01 11.65
CA GLY A 237 -5.31 10.39 13.06
C GLY A 237 -6.50 9.93 13.90
N TRP A 238 -7.72 10.08 13.38
CA TRP A 238 -8.95 9.56 14.00
C TRP A 238 -8.94 8.04 14.12
N PHE A 239 -8.55 7.32 13.06
CA PHE A 239 -8.44 5.86 13.05
C PHE A 239 -7.49 5.34 14.13
N ILE A 240 -6.29 5.91 14.22
CA ILE A 240 -5.32 5.56 15.27
C ILE A 240 -5.89 5.91 16.65
N GLY A 241 -6.50 7.08 16.81
CA GLY A 241 -7.14 7.49 18.07
C GLY A 241 -8.21 6.49 18.53
N ASN A 242 -9.04 6.01 17.61
CA ASN A 242 -10.11 5.06 17.90
C ASN A 242 -9.58 3.68 18.29
N ILE A 243 -8.55 3.16 17.60
CA ILE A 243 -7.90 1.88 17.92
C ILE A 243 -7.29 1.88 19.33
N PHE A 244 -6.72 3.00 19.77
CA PHE A 244 -6.14 3.14 21.10
C PHE A 244 -7.13 3.60 22.18
N GLY A 245 -8.42 3.76 21.84
CA GLY A 245 -9.46 4.21 22.79
C GLY A 245 -9.26 5.65 23.29
N LEU A 246 -8.59 6.49 22.50
CA LEU A 246 -8.36 7.91 22.82
C LEU A 246 -9.55 8.81 22.41
N VAL A 247 -10.39 8.33 21.49
CA VAL A 247 -11.58 9.01 20.92
C VAL A 247 -12.69 8.00 20.73
#